data_AF-A0A889XM10-F1
#
_entry.id   AF-A0A889XM10-F1
#
_cell.length_a   1.000
_cell.length_b   1.000
_cell.length_c   1.000
_cell.angle_alpha   90.00
_cell.angle_beta   90.00
_cell.angle_gamma   90.00
#
_symmetry.space_group_name_H-M   'P 1'
#
loop_
_entity.id
_entity.type
_entity.pdbx_description
1 polymer ?
#
loop_
_entity_poly.entity_id
_entity_poly.type
_entity_poly.pdbx_seq_one_letter_code
_entity_poly.pdbx_strand_id
1 'polypeptide(L)'
;YAYHTEPYTASREVSPRLGDEEVCALAALPLMLPAHVYIMVQKHSPYREFFIWSLMRMWERGHVQASRRRFPASMPACSGRRPRALALGQAAPAFLALLQLSALAALILLAECACHRFQPHHLEFRH
;
A
#
# COMPACT_ATOMS: atom_id res chain seq x y z
N TYR A 1 -6.34 -8.76 -15.14
CA TYR A 1 -5.19 -9.13 -15.98
C TYR A 1 -3.93 -8.96 -15.14
N ALA A 2 -3.03 -9.94 -15.08
CA ALA A 2 -1.80 -9.87 -14.29
C ALA A 2 -0.59 -9.99 -15.23
N TYR A 3 0.34 -9.06 -15.10
CA TYR A 3 1.58 -9.03 -15.88
C TYR A 3 2.72 -9.52 -15.00
N HIS A 4 3.45 -10.55 -15.45
CA HIS A 4 4.55 -11.13 -14.70
C HIS A 4 5.87 -10.87 -15.42
N THR A 5 6.74 -10.09 -14.80
CA THR A 5 8.11 -9.84 -15.28
C THR A 5 9.07 -9.68 -14.13
N GLU A 6 10.35 -9.75 -14.44
CA GLU A 6 11.40 -9.37 -13.50
C GLU A 6 11.25 -7.91 -13.05
N PRO A 7 11.57 -7.59 -11.78
CA PRO A 7 11.32 -6.28 -11.21
C PRO A 7 12.15 -5.17 -11.86
N TYR A 8 13.33 -5.50 -12.41
CA TYR A 8 14.20 -4.53 -13.07
C TYR A 8 13.63 -4.04 -14.39
N THR A 9 13.11 -4.93 -15.24
CA THR A 9 12.48 -4.52 -16.51
C THR A 9 11.14 -3.86 -16.26
N ALA A 10 10.37 -4.37 -15.29
CA ALA A 10 9.11 -3.75 -14.88
C ALA A 10 9.32 -2.28 -14.46
N SER A 11 10.23 -2.01 -13.53
CA SER A 11 10.50 -0.65 -13.05
C SER A 11 11.03 0.25 -14.16
N ARG A 12 11.92 -0.25 -15.03
CA ARG A 12 12.46 0.53 -16.16
C ARG A 12 11.39 0.97 -17.15
N GLU A 13 10.41 0.11 -17.45
CA GLU A 13 9.36 0.42 -18.43
C GLU A 13 8.19 1.19 -17.81
N VAL A 14 7.85 0.89 -16.55
CA VAL A 14 6.69 1.49 -15.86
C VAL A 14 7.01 2.86 -15.28
N SER A 15 8.19 3.03 -14.65
CA SER A 15 8.57 4.27 -13.97
C SER A 15 8.55 5.54 -14.85
N PRO A 16 8.93 5.52 -16.13
CA PRO A 16 8.85 6.71 -16.97
C PRO A 16 7.45 6.95 -17.57
N ARG A 17 6.55 5.95 -17.53
CA ARG A 17 5.24 6.01 -18.19
C ARG A 17 4.10 6.34 -17.23
N LEU A 18 4.23 5.93 -15.96
CA LEU A 18 3.22 6.17 -14.93
C LEU A 18 3.68 7.25 -13.96
N GLY A 19 2.71 8.04 -13.46
CA GLY A 19 2.95 8.95 -12.34
C GLY A 19 3.07 8.19 -11.02
N ASP A 20 3.66 8.81 -9.99
CA ASP A 20 3.89 8.18 -8.67
C ASP A 20 2.61 7.56 -8.06
N GLU A 21 1.45 8.22 -8.25
CA GLU A 21 0.15 7.71 -7.78
C GLU A 21 -0.28 6.42 -8.47
N GLU A 22 -0.08 6.36 -9.78
CA GLU A 22 -0.45 5.21 -10.60
C GLU A 22 0.49 4.04 -10.31
N VAL A 23 1.79 4.31 -10.13
CA VAL A 23 2.78 3.31 -9.71
C VAL A 23 2.43 2.75 -8.34
N CYS A 24 1.95 3.59 -7.42
CA CYS A 24 1.54 3.13 -6.09
C CYS A 24 0.17 2.42 -6.07
N ALA A 25 -0.72 2.75 -7.00
CA ALA A 25 -1.93 1.97 -7.25
C ALA A 25 -1.60 0.61 -7.90
N LEU A 26 -0.52 0.54 -8.68
CA LEU A 26 0.04 -0.68 -9.23
C LEU A 26 0.64 -1.52 -8.10
N ALA A 27 -0.14 -2.46 -7.56
CA ALA A 27 0.36 -3.39 -6.57
C ALA A 27 1.43 -4.30 -7.19
N ALA A 28 2.69 -4.13 -6.77
CA ALA A 28 3.77 -5.07 -7.08
C ALA A 28 3.86 -6.11 -5.96
N LEU A 29 3.73 -7.39 -6.32
CA LEU A 29 3.99 -8.51 -5.41
C LEU A 29 5.33 -9.16 -5.78
N PRO A 30 6.32 -9.21 -4.89
CA PRO A 30 7.54 -9.97 -5.15
C PRO A 30 7.24 -11.48 -5.09
N LEU A 31 7.32 -12.17 -6.22
CA LEU A 31 7.21 -13.63 -6.27
C LEU A 31 8.51 -14.32 -5.85
N MET A 32 9.66 -13.67 -6.03
CA MET A 32 10.98 -14.19 -5.68
C MET A 32 11.77 -13.18 -4.87
N LEU A 33 12.57 -13.69 -3.92
CA LEU A 33 13.47 -12.85 -3.15
C LEU A 33 14.64 -12.36 -4.02
N PRO A 34 15.15 -11.14 -3.76
CA PRO A 34 16.32 -10.63 -4.46
C PRO A 34 17.52 -11.53 -4.18
N ALA A 35 18.08 -12.10 -5.24
CA ALA A 35 19.32 -12.88 -5.18
C ALA A 35 20.53 -12.00 -5.49
N HIS A 36 21.66 -12.30 -4.84
CA HIS A 36 22.92 -11.64 -5.14
C HIS A 36 23.48 -12.18 -6.46
N VAL A 37 23.75 -11.28 -7.40
CA VAL A 37 24.37 -11.62 -8.69
C VAL A 37 25.88 -11.50 -8.60
N TYR A 38 26.58 -12.47 -9.18
CA TYR A 38 28.04 -12.54 -9.20
C TYR A 38 28.56 -12.76 -10.62
N ILE A 39 29.78 -12.31 -10.87
CA ILE A 39 30.48 -12.57 -12.13
C ILE A 39 30.96 -14.03 -12.09
N MET A 40 30.50 -14.83 -13.04
CA MET A 40 30.90 -16.23 -13.18
C MET A 40 32.19 -16.34 -13.98
N VAL A 41 33.11 -17.20 -13.55
CA VAL A 41 34.41 -17.42 -14.19
C VAL A 41 34.65 -18.92 -14.35
N GLN A 42 35.43 -19.32 -15.35
CA GLN A 42 35.82 -20.71 -15.57
C GLN A 42 36.54 -21.29 -14.33
N LYS A 43 36.27 -22.56 -14.03
CA LYS A 43 36.89 -23.27 -12.90
C LYS A 43 38.42 -23.32 -13.09
N HIS A 44 39.18 -22.97 -12.04
CA HIS A 44 40.64 -22.82 -12.06
C HIS A 44 41.19 -21.74 -12.99
N SER A 45 40.37 -20.75 -13.38
CA SER A 45 40.88 -19.60 -14.12
C SER A 45 41.73 -18.67 -13.23
N PRO A 46 42.88 -18.17 -13.71
CA PRO A 46 43.67 -17.17 -13.00
C PRO A 46 42.92 -15.83 -12.84
N TYR A 47 41.84 -15.60 -13.60
CA TYR A 47 41.07 -14.37 -13.55
C TYR A 47 40.15 -14.25 -12.32
N ARG A 48 39.98 -15.32 -11.54
CA ARG A 48 39.10 -15.31 -10.36
C ARG A 48 39.48 -14.18 -9.38
N GLU A 49 40.76 -14.08 -9.02
CA GLU A 49 41.25 -13.09 -8.07
C GLU A 49 41.18 -11.67 -8.63
N PHE A 50 41.44 -11.52 -9.92
CA PHE A 50 41.30 -10.25 -10.63
C PHE A 50 39.85 -9.73 -10.57
N PHE A 51 38.87 -10.58 -10.83
CA PHE A 51 37.46 -10.18 -10.74
C PHE A 51 37.02 -9.85 -9.31
N ILE A 52 37.52 -10.59 -8.31
CA ILE A 52 37.21 -10.30 -6.90
C ILE A 52 37.75 -8.91 -6.50
N TRP A 53 39.03 -8.65 -6.76
CA TRP A 53 39.66 -7.38 -6.42
C TRP A 53 39.07 -6.20 -7.19
N SER A 54 38.80 -6.37 -8.49
CA SER A 54 38.18 -5.30 -9.29
C SER A 54 36.76 -4.99 -8.84
N LEU A 55 35.97 -6.00 -8.47
CA LEU A 55 34.62 -5.80 -7.94
C LEU A 55 34.63 -5.10 -6.58
N MET A 56 35.55 -5.49 -5.69
CA MET A 56 35.74 -4.83 -4.40
C MET A 56 36.07 -3.34 -4.59
N ARG A 57 37.03 -3.03 -5.47
CA ARG A 57 37.42 -1.65 -5.77
C ARG A 57 36.31 -0.84 -6.43
N MET A 58 35.47 -1.46 -7.26
CA MET A 58 34.28 -0.82 -7.83
C MET A 58 33.24 -0.47 -6.75
N TRP A 59 33.11 -1.31 -5.73
CA TRP A 59 32.24 -1.07 -4.58
C TRP A 59 32.76 0.07 -3.70
N GLU A 60 34.04 0.02 -3.31
CA GLU A 60 34.67 1.03 -2.46
C GLU A 60 34.63 2.43 -3.07
N ARG A 61 34.84 2.54 -4.39
CA ARG A 61 34.79 3.80 -5.13
C ARG A 61 33.36 4.27 -5.41
N GLY A 62 32.34 3.47 -5.10
CA GLY A 62 30.95 3.81 -5.37
C GLY A 62 30.54 3.75 -6.84
N HIS A 63 31.33 3.11 -7.73
CA HIS A 63 30.93 2.90 -9.14
C HIS A 63 29.62 2.10 -9.23
N VAL A 64 29.44 1.13 -8.32
CA VAL A 64 28.19 0.37 -8.21
C VAL A 64 27.02 1.29 -7.85
N GLN A 65 27.23 2.24 -6.93
CA GLN A 65 26.20 3.18 -6.53
C GLN A 65 25.88 4.19 -7.64
N ALA A 66 26.87 4.66 -8.37
CA ALA A 66 26.69 5.53 -9.54
C ALA A 66 25.88 4.81 -10.64
N SER A 67 26.20 3.54 -10.92
CA SER A 67 25.44 2.74 -11.87
C SER A 67 23.98 2.55 -11.44
N ARG A 68 23.75 2.24 -10.15
CA ARG A 68 22.38 2.13 -9.58
C ARG A 68 21.59 3.43 -9.64
N ARG A 69 22.23 4.59 -9.50
CA ARG A 69 21.57 5.91 -9.64
C ARG A 69 21.21 6.21 -11.09
N ARG A 70 22.03 5.76 -12.04
CA ARG A 70 21.81 5.99 -13.48
C ARG A 70 20.70 5.09 -14.04
N PHE A 71 20.60 3.88 -13.52
CA PHE A 71 19.58 2.91 -13.89
C PHE A 71 18.76 2.53 -12.65
N PRO A 72 17.87 3.43 -12.18
CA PRO A 72 17.04 3.16 -11.02
C PRO A 72 16.04 2.06 -11.38
N ALA A 73 16.25 0.89 -10.77
CA ALA A 73 15.32 -0.24 -10.84
C ALA A 73 14.33 -0.26 -9.66
N SER A 74 14.40 0.76 -8.81
CA SER A 74 13.57 0.83 -7.60
C SER A 74 12.28 1.55 -7.91
N MET A 75 11.16 0.86 -7.69
CA MET A 75 9.87 1.55 -7.56
C MET A 75 9.92 2.52 -6.36
N PRO A 76 9.25 3.67 -6.45
CA PRO A 76 9.20 4.64 -5.37
C PRO A 76 8.62 3.99 -4.10
N ALA A 77 9.13 4.40 -2.95
CA ALA A 77 8.55 4.00 -1.66
C ALA A 77 7.17 4.66 -1.53
N CYS A 78 6.12 3.85 -1.69
CA CYS A 78 4.73 4.28 -1.55
C CYS A 78 4.29 4.52 -0.09
N SER A 79 5.22 4.45 0.88
CA SER A 79 4.92 4.69 2.28
C SER A 79 5.15 6.17 2.66
N GLY A 80 4.15 6.77 3.31
CA GLY A 80 4.28 8.05 4.01
C GLY A 80 4.21 9.33 3.16
N ARG A 81 4.32 9.24 1.83
CA ARG A 81 4.31 10.44 0.96
C ARG A 81 2.92 10.99 0.65
N ARG A 82 1.89 10.15 0.82
CA ARG A 82 0.51 10.58 0.98
C ARG A 82 -0.03 9.95 2.25
N PRO A 83 -0.89 10.66 3.02
CA PRO A 83 -1.71 9.97 3.99
C PRO A 83 -2.44 8.90 3.21
N ARG A 84 -2.20 7.62 3.54
CA ARG A 84 -3.23 6.61 3.32
C ARG A 84 -4.43 7.20 4.04
N ALA A 85 -5.34 7.84 3.31
CA ALA A 85 -6.65 8.14 3.84
C ALA A 85 -7.10 6.78 4.36
N LEU A 86 -7.14 6.60 5.68
CA LEU A 86 -7.56 5.35 6.29
C LEU A 86 -8.81 4.98 5.54
N ALA A 87 -8.71 3.92 4.74
CA ALA A 87 -9.55 3.76 3.58
C ALA A 87 -10.98 4.00 4.03
N LEU A 88 -11.62 5.08 3.56
CA LEU A 88 -13.00 5.34 3.90
C LEU A 88 -13.81 4.08 3.60
N GLY A 89 -13.43 3.29 2.59
CA GLY A 89 -14.02 1.98 2.32
C GLY A 89 -13.91 0.94 3.46
N GLN A 90 -12.83 0.91 4.24
CA GLN A 90 -12.66 -0.04 5.36
C GLN A 90 -13.38 0.44 6.63
N ALA A 91 -13.48 1.76 6.84
CA ALA A 91 -14.18 2.36 7.99
C ALA A 91 -15.67 2.70 7.71
N ALA A 92 -16.07 2.76 6.44
CA ALA A 92 -17.44 3.01 5.98
C ALA A 92 -18.51 2.14 6.65
N PRO A 93 -18.31 0.81 6.85
CA PRO A 93 -19.34 0.00 7.49
C PRO A 93 -19.63 0.45 8.94
N ALA A 94 -18.63 0.92 9.67
CA ALA A 94 -18.82 1.40 11.04
C ALA A 94 -19.62 2.71 11.08
N PHE A 95 -19.32 3.66 10.17
CA PHE A 95 -20.08 4.91 10.07
C PHE A 95 -21.53 4.69 9.62
N LEU A 96 -21.77 3.75 8.70
CA LEU A 96 -23.13 3.39 8.28
C LEU A 96 -23.93 2.77 9.43
N ALA A 97 -23.32 1.86 10.21
CA ALA A 97 -23.97 1.26 11.37
C ALA A 97 -24.32 2.31 12.44
N LEU A 98 -23.39 3.24 12.72
CA LEU A 98 -23.64 4.35 13.64
C LEU A 98 -24.80 5.25 13.17
N LEU A 99 -24.85 5.56 11.88
CA LEU A 99 -25.92 6.38 11.30
C LEU A 99 -27.28 5.67 11.44
N GLN A 100 -27.35 4.38 11.12
CA GLN A 100 -28.57 3.58 11.25
C GLN A 100 -29.08 3.51 12.69
N LEU A 101 -28.19 3.25 13.66
CA LEU A 101 -28.54 3.18 15.06
C LEU A 101 -28.99 4.54 15.60
N SER A 102 -28.32 5.62 15.21
CA SER A 102 -28.70 6.98 15.61
C SER A 102 -30.07 7.38 15.04
N ALA A 103 -30.36 7.01 13.79
CA ALA A 103 -31.66 7.27 13.17
C ALA A 103 -32.79 6.47 13.82
N LEU A 104 -32.55 5.19 14.15
CA LEU A 104 -33.53 4.37 14.89
C LEU A 104 -33.81 4.92 16.28
N ALA A 105 -32.76 5.33 17.02
CA ALA A 105 -32.92 5.94 18.33
C ALA A 105 -33.73 7.24 18.26
N ALA A 106 -33.46 8.09 17.26
CA ALA A 106 -34.23 9.32 17.03
C ALA A 106 -35.70 9.03 16.69
N LEU A 107 -35.99 8.01 15.87
CA LEU A 107 -37.36 7.61 15.55
C LEU A 107 -38.12 7.10 16.78
N ILE A 108 -37.49 6.29 17.62
CA ILE A 108 -38.10 5.80 18.87
C ILE A 108 -38.43 6.98 19.79
N LEU A 109 -37.49 7.93 19.96
CA LEU A 109 -37.70 9.12 20.77
C LEU A 109 -38.87 9.99 20.22
N LEU A 110 -38.93 10.18 18.90
CA LEU A 110 -40.03 10.93 18.27
C LEU A 110 -41.38 10.24 18.46
N ALA A 111 -41.42 8.91 18.37
CA ALA A 111 -42.62 8.12 18.63
C ALA A 111 -43.07 8.24 20.10
N GLU A 112 -42.13 8.18 21.05
CA GLU A 112 -42.43 8.37 22.47
C GLU A 112 -42.95 9.77 22.77
N CYS A 113 -42.30 10.82 22.23
CA CYS A 113 -42.79 12.19 22.37
C CYS A 113 -44.17 12.38 21.74
N ALA A 114 -44.44 11.76 20.59
CA ALA A 114 -45.76 11.79 19.96
C ALA A 114 -46.81 11.10 20.84
N CYS A 115 -46.55 9.86 21.30
CA CYS A 115 -47.43 9.13 22.19
C CYS A 115 -47.71 9.90 23.49
N HIS A 116 -46.68 10.48 24.13
CA HIS A 116 -46.86 11.29 25.34
C HIS A 116 -47.68 12.57 25.06
N ARG A 117 -47.54 13.18 23.88
CA ARG A 117 -48.35 14.34 23.48
C ARG A 117 -49.78 13.98 23.10
N PHE A 118 -50.04 12.76 22.65
CA PHE A 118 -51.39 12.23 22.39
C PHE A 118 -52.03 11.54 23.60
N GLN A 119 -51.26 11.29 24.66
CA GLN A 119 -51.74 10.77 25.93
C GLN A 119 -51.89 11.81 27.07
N PRO A 120 -52.41 13.04 26.85
CA PRO A 120 -53.10 13.76 27.90
C PRO A 120 -54.54 13.25 27.91
N HIS A 121 -54.87 12.28 28.80
CA HIS A 121 -56.19 12.08 29.45
C HIS A 121 -56.58 10.63 29.88
N HIS A 122 -55.81 9.57 29.63
CA HIS A 122 -56.32 8.19 29.90
C HIS A 122 -55.75 7.45 31.14
N LEU A 123 -54.97 8.10 32.01
CA LEU A 123 -54.39 7.48 33.22
C LEU A 123 -54.92 8.09 34.54
N GLU A 124 -56.24 8.23 34.68
CA GLU A 124 -56.91 8.53 35.97
C GLU A 124 -57.96 7.49 36.41
N PHE A 125 -58.12 6.34 35.73
CA PHE A 125 -59.05 5.29 36.20
C PHE A 125 -58.48 3.88 36.02
N ARG A 126 -57.60 3.47 36.93
CA ARG A 126 -57.46 2.07 37.35
C ARG A 126 -56.81 2.00 38.73
N HIS A 127 -57.59 2.35 39.75
CA HIS A 127 -57.57 1.65 41.04
C HIS A 127 -58.56 0.50 40.98
#